data_AF-A0A9X9M772-F1
#
_entry.id   AF-A0A9X9M772-F1
#
_cell.length_a   1.000
_cell.length_b   1.000
_cell.length_c   1.000
_cell.angle_alpha   90.00
_cell.angle_beta   90.00
_cell.angle_gamma   90.00
#
_symmetry.space_group_name_H-M   'P 1'
#
loop_
_entity.id
_entity.type
_entity.pdbx_description
1 polymer ?
#
loop_
_entity_poly.entity_id
_entity_poly.type
_entity_poly.pdbx_seq_one_letter_code
_entity_poly.pdbx_strand_id
1 'polypeptide(L)'
;MAAGGGGGSSKASSSSASSAGALESSLDRKFQSVTNTMESIQGLSSWCIENKKHHTTIVYHWMKWLRRSAYPHRLNLFYLANDVIQNCKRKNAIIFRESFADVLPEAAALVK
;
A
#
# COMPACT_ATOMS: atom_id res chain seq x y z
N MET A 1 14.70 27.97 -52.36
CA MET A 1 14.78 28.89 -51.21
C MET A 1 14.81 28.03 -49.95
N ALA A 2 15.83 28.25 -49.12
CA ALA A 2 16.08 27.53 -47.88
C ALA A 2 15.31 28.15 -46.71
N ALA A 3 14.90 27.31 -45.76
CA ALA A 3 14.72 27.55 -44.31
C ALA A 3 14.01 26.30 -43.76
N GLY A 4 14.39 25.63 -42.67
CA GLY A 4 15.19 26.03 -41.52
C GLY A 4 14.43 25.58 -40.25
N GLY A 5 15.16 25.05 -39.26
CA GLY A 5 14.67 24.77 -37.90
C GLY A 5 14.31 23.29 -37.67
N GLY A 6 15.03 22.49 -36.88
CA GLY A 6 15.78 22.81 -35.67
C GLY A 6 14.88 22.59 -34.45
N GLY A 7 15.22 21.62 -33.59
CA GLY A 7 14.53 21.44 -32.32
C GLY A 7 14.57 20.02 -31.78
N GLY A 8 15.73 19.58 -31.27
CA GLY A 8 15.74 18.47 -30.32
C GLY A 8 15.08 18.89 -29.01
N SER A 9 14.44 17.95 -28.31
CA SER A 9 14.39 17.93 -26.85
C SER A 9 13.83 16.60 -26.36
N SER A 10 14.74 15.78 -25.88
CA SER A 10 14.52 14.70 -24.92
C SER A 10 13.53 15.11 -23.83
N LYS A 11 12.42 14.39 -23.69
CA LYS A 11 11.67 14.38 -22.43
C LYS A 11 10.94 13.05 -22.23
N ALA A 12 11.72 12.02 -21.91
CA ALA A 12 11.22 10.76 -21.40
C ALA A 12 11.56 10.65 -19.90
N SER A 13 10.83 11.36 -19.04
CA SER A 13 10.92 11.18 -17.57
C SER A 13 9.84 12.01 -16.84
N SER A 14 8.58 11.57 -16.89
CA SER A 14 7.51 12.16 -16.05
C SER A 14 6.37 11.20 -15.66
N SER A 15 6.45 9.91 -16.03
CA SER A 15 5.38 8.93 -15.79
C SER A 15 5.47 8.21 -14.43
N SER A 16 6.62 8.23 -13.77
CA SER A 16 6.83 7.50 -12.50
C SER A 16 6.32 8.27 -11.28
N ALA A 17 6.47 9.59 -11.25
CA ALA A 17 6.01 10.42 -10.12
C ALA A 17 4.47 10.48 -10.00
N SER A 18 3.77 10.48 -11.14
CA SER A 18 2.30 10.51 -11.18
C SER A 18 1.66 9.21 -10.67
N SER A 19 2.31 8.06 -10.92
CA SER A 19 1.82 6.75 -10.45
C SER A 19 2.03 6.55 -8.95
N ALA A 20 3.10 7.08 -8.37
CA ALA A 20 3.33 7.05 -6.92
C ALA A 20 2.29 7.86 -6.15
N GLY A 21 1.97 9.08 -6.59
CA GLY A 21 0.95 9.93 -5.95
C GLY A 21 -0.46 9.34 -6.03
N ALA A 22 -0.79 8.66 -7.14
CA ALA A 22 -2.07 7.97 -7.30
C ALA A 22 -2.20 6.76 -6.35
N LEU A 23 -1.10 6.00 -6.14
CA LEU A 23 -1.07 4.90 -5.19
C LEU A 23 -1.24 5.38 -3.75
N GLU A 24 -0.49 6.40 -3.34
CA GLU A 24 -0.57 6.99 -2.00
C GLU A 24 -2.00 7.48 -1.68
N SER A 25 -2.61 8.21 -2.60
CA SER A 25 -4.00 8.68 -2.45
C SER A 25 -5.00 7.53 -2.32
N SER A 26 -4.77 6.43 -3.05
CA SER A 26 -5.60 5.23 -2.99
C SER A 26 -5.43 4.50 -1.66
N LEU A 27 -4.20 4.40 -1.16
CA LEU A 27 -3.89 3.78 0.14
C LEU A 27 -4.54 4.55 1.27
N ASP A 28 -4.42 5.88 1.28
CA ASP A 28 -5.01 6.71 2.32
C ASP A 28 -6.53 6.54 2.37
N ARG A 29 -7.22 6.57 1.23
CA ARG A 29 -8.66 6.32 1.18
C ARG A 29 -9.04 4.93 1.67
N LYS A 30 -8.31 3.89 1.22
CA LYS A 30 -8.59 2.49 1.56
C LYS A 30 -8.36 2.19 3.04
N PHE A 31 -7.25 2.67 3.62
CA PHE A 31 -6.96 2.49 5.04
C PHE A 31 -7.85 3.34 5.94
N GLN A 32 -8.35 4.47 5.46
CA GLN A 32 -9.36 5.25 6.17
C GLN A 32 -10.71 4.51 6.21
N SER A 33 -11.12 3.89 5.09
CA SER A 33 -12.44 3.29 4.95
C SER A 33 -12.53 1.83 5.41
N VAL A 34 -11.45 1.23 5.88
CA VAL A 34 -11.46 -0.17 6.31
C VAL A 34 -12.36 -0.35 7.54
N THR A 35 -13.20 -1.37 7.51
CA THR A 35 -14.15 -1.69 8.58
C THR A 35 -13.89 -3.10 9.11
N ASN A 36 -14.62 -3.50 10.14
CA ASN A 36 -14.55 -4.84 10.73
C ASN A 36 -15.32 -5.91 9.93
N THR A 37 -15.87 -5.60 8.75
CA THR A 37 -16.60 -6.58 7.93
C THR A 37 -15.65 -7.40 7.08
N MET A 38 -15.99 -8.67 6.83
CA MET A 38 -15.16 -9.57 6.03
C MET A 38 -14.97 -9.01 4.62
N GLU A 39 -16.01 -8.44 4.02
CA GLU A 39 -15.97 -7.92 2.65
C GLU A 39 -14.98 -6.75 2.52
N SER A 40 -14.95 -5.87 3.53
CA SER A 40 -14.02 -4.73 3.58
C SER A 40 -12.57 -5.20 3.70
N ILE A 41 -12.32 -6.13 4.62
CA ILE A 41 -10.98 -6.69 4.88
C ILE A 41 -10.48 -7.49 3.68
N GLN A 42 -11.27 -8.43 3.16
CA GLN A 42 -10.89 -9.30 2.06
C GLN A 42 -10.73 -8.53 0.74
N GLY A 43 -11.61 -7.55 0.49
CA GLY A 43 -11.52 -6.68 -0.67
C GLY A 43 -10.23 -5.87 -0.67
N LEU A 44 -9.87 -5.28 0.48
CA LEU A 44 -8.62 -4.54 0.62
C LEU A 44 -7.39 -5.45 0.58
N SER A 45 -7.44 -6.60 1.25
CA SER A 45 -6.37 -7.61 1.23
C SER A 45 -6.04 -8.07 -0.18
N SER A 46 -7.09 -8.40 -0.97
CA SER A 46 -6.93 -8.79 -2.38
C SER A 46 -6.27 -7.69 -3.18
N TRP A 47 -6.69 -6.43 -3.00
CA TRP A 47 -6.08 -5.28 -3.66
C TRP A 47 -4.61 -5.09 -3.25
N CYS A 48 -4.25 -5.28 -1.97
CA CYS A 48 -2.86 -5.24 -1.52
C CYS A 48 -2.02 -6.32 -2.21
N ILE A 49 -2.52 -7.55 -2.29
CA ILE A 49 -1.84 -8.69 -2.93
C ILE A 49 -1.62 -8.45 -4.43
N GLU A 50 -2.61 -7.90 -5.14
CA GLU A 50 -2.49 -7.52 -6.56
C GLU A 50 -1.41 -6.44 -6.76
N ASN A 51 -1.27 -5.53 -5.80
CA ASN A 51 -0.28 -4.46 -5.81
C ASN A 51 1.04 -4.86 -5.12
N LYS A 52 1.38 -6.15 -5.04
CA LYS A 52 2.60 -6.66 -4.38
C LYS A 52 3.91 -6.01 -4.83
N LYS A 53 3.98 -5.47 -6.05
CA LYS A 53 5.14 -4.66 -6.52
C LYS A 53 5.42 -3.42 -5.66
N HIS A 54 4.43 -2.96 -4.90
CA HIS A 54 4.50 -1.82 -4.01
C HIS A 54 4.37 -2.22 -2.53
N HIS A 55 4.73 -3.47 -2.18
CA HIS A 55 4.61 -4.02 -0.83
C HIS A 55 5.20 -3.08 0.24
N THR A 56 6.40 -2.53 0.03
CA THR A 56 7.05 -1.61 0.96
C THR A 56 6.22 -0.36 1.21
N THR A 57 5.68 0.26 0.14
CA THR A 57 4.83 1.45 0.25
C THR A 57 3.52 1.12 0.97
N ILE A 58 2.89 0.00 0.66
CA ILE A 58 1.65 -0.44 1.31
C ILE A 58 1.86 -0.60 2.82
N VAL A 59 2.93 -1.31 3.23
CA VAL A 59 3.24 -1.55 4.64
C VAL A 59 3.62 -0.26 5.37
N TYR A 60 4.38 0.63 4.71
CA TYR A 60 4.71 1.95 5.25
C TYR A 60 3.44 2.79 5.54
N HIS A 61 2.51 2.87 4.58
CA HIS A 61 1.26 3.59 4.76
C HIS A 61 0.33 2.94 5.79
N TRP A 62 0.28 1.60 5.83
CA TRP A 62 -0.45 0.87 6.84
C TRP A 62 0.03 1.25 8.24
N MET A 63 1.34 1.29 8.48
CA MET A 63 1.91 1.66 9.78
C MET A 63 1.66 3.15 10.11
N LYS A 64 1.76 4.04 9.11
CA LYS A 64 1.40 5.47 9.23
C LYS A 64 -0.06 5.64 9.68
N TRP A 65 -0.99 4.83 9.14
CA TRP A 65 -2.39 4.81 9.53
C TRP A 65 -2.60 4.21 10.91
N LEU A 66 -1.90 3.12 11.24
CA LEU A 66 -1.99 2.48 12.55
C LEU A 66 -1.61 3.45 13.69
N ARG A 67 -0.50 4.18 13.54
CA ARG A 67 -0.01 5.15 14.55
C ARG A 67 -1.02 6.27 14.82
N ARG A 68 -1.66 6.83 13.78
CA ARG A 68 -2.63 7.93 13.92
C ARG A 68 -4.04 7.51 14.34
N SER A 69 -4.37 6.22 14.23
CA SER A 69 -5.73 5.71 14.44
C SER A 69 -6.00 5.43 15.91
N ALA A 70 -7.28 5.46 16.31
CA ALA A 70 -7.74 5.00 17.62
C ALA A 70 -7.84 3.46 17.67
N TYR A 71 -7.90 2.89 18.88
CA TYR A 71 -7.87 1.44 19.11
C TYR A 71 -8.83 0.61 18.24
N PRO A 72 -10.14 0.98 18.08
CA PRO A 72 -11.06 0.20 17.26
C PRO A 72 -10.63 0.09 15.79
N HIS A 73 -10.09 1.19 15.23
CA HIS A 73 -9.62 1.20 13.85
C HIS A 73 -8.26 0.53 13.70
N ARG A 74 -7.39 0.62 14.72
CA ARG A 74 -6.14 -0.16 14.76
C ARG A 74 -6.41 -1.66 14.67
N LEU A 75 -7.45 -2.14 15.34
CA LEU A 75 -7.84 -3.55 15.28
C LEU A 75 -8.27 -3.96 13.85
N ASN A 76 -9.05 -3.13 13.15
CA ASN A 76 -9.44 -3.38 11.76
C ASN A 76 -8.21 -3.44 10.83
N LEU A 77 -7.26 -2.53 11.01
CA LEU A 77 -5.99 -2.54 10.28
C LEU A 77 -5.17 -3.79 10.58
N PHE A 78 -5.21 -4.30 11.81
CA PHE A 78 -4.57 -5.57 12.18
C PHE A 78 -5.24 -6.78 11.52
N TYR A 79 -6.58 -6.81 11.45
CA TYR A 79 -7.27 -7.87 10.73
C TYR A 79 -6.90 -7.90 9.25
N LEU A 80 -6.75 -6.72 8.63
CA LEU A 80 -6.23 -6.60 7.29
C LEU A 80 -4.81 -7.16 7.15
N ALA A 81 -3.88 -6.78 8.03
CA ALA A 81 -2.51 -7.27 7.98
C ALA A 81 -2.46 -8.80 8.12
N ASN A 82 -3.26 -9.36 9.03
CA ASN A 82 -3.40 -10.79 9.21
C ASN A 82 -3.91 -11.48 7.92
N ASP A 83 -4.98 -10.96 7.31
CA ASP A 83 -5.53 -11.55 6.09
C ASP A 83 -4.53 -11.51 4.92
N VAL A 84 -3.80 -10.40 4.76
CA VAL A 84 -2.75 -10.28 3.73
C VAL A 84 -1.62 -11.29 3.98
N ILE A 85 -1.11 -11.40 5.20
CA ILE A 85 0.00 -12.32 5.57
C ILE A 85 -0.38 -13.79 5.36
N GLN A 86 -1.63 -14.14 5.63
CA GLN A 86 -2.15 -15.49 5.42
C GLN A 86 -2.35 -15.79 3.93
N ASN A 87 -2.95 -14.87 3.18
CA ASN A 87 -3.28 -15.08 1.77
C ASN A 87 -2.12 -14.86 0.80
N CYS A 88 -1.08 -14.11 1.18
CA CYS A 88 0.00 -13.74 0.27
C CYS A 88 0.82 -14.95 -0.22
N LYS A 89 0.96 -16.00 0.61
CA LYS A 89 1.68 -17.25 0.23
C LYS A 89 1.00 -17.94 -0.95
N ARG A 90 -0.32 -18.11 -0.89
CA ARG A 90 -1.11 -18.79 -1.95
C ARG A 90 -1.10 -18.01 -3.27
N LYS A 91 -0.95 -16.69 -3.20
CA LYS A 91 -1.01 -15.76 -4.34
C LYS A 91 0.37 -15.34 -4.87
N ASN A 92 1.44 -16.06 -4.49
CA ASN A 92 2.82 -15.77 -4.90
C ASN A 92 3.25 -14.32 -4.57
N ALA A 93 2.86 -13.85 -3.39
CA ALA A 93 3.14 -12.52 -2.85
C ALA A 93 3.83 -12.60 -1.49
N ILE A 94 4.65 -13.64 -1.27
CA ILE A 94 5.28 -13.96 0.02
C ILE A 94 6.12 -12.81 0.60
N ILE A 95 6.59 -11.89 -0.26
CA ILE A 95 7.31 -10.67 0.12
C ILE A 95 6.57 -9.81 1.16
N PHE A 96 5.23 -9.88 1.21
CA PHE A 96 4.47 -9.21 2.26
C PHE A 96 4.79 -9.73 3.65
N ARG A 97 5.11 -11.03 3.81
CA ARG A 97 5.49 -11.59 5.13
C ARG A 97 6.73 -10.93 5.67
N GLU A 98 7.77 -10.83 4.84
CA GLU A 98 9.02 -10.18 5.21
C GLU A 98 8.78 -8.70 5.52
N SER A 99 8.02 -8.00 4.66
CA SER A 99 7.73 -6.58 4.83
C SER A 99 6.95 -6.28 6.12
N PHE A 100 5.96 -7.11 6.45
CA PHE A 100 5.19 -6.95 7.68
C PHE A 100 6.00 -7.37 8.92
N ALA A 101 6.90 -8.36 8.81
CA ALA A 101 7.72 -8.81 9.94
C ALA A 101 8.54 -7.67 10.56
N ASP A 102 9.02 -6.72 9.75
CA ASP A 102 9.79 -5.57 10.23
C ASP A 102 8.96 -4.59 11.08
N VAL A 103 7.67 -4.44 10.79
CA VAL A 103 6.79 -3.45 11.46
C VAL A 103 5.89 -4.06 12.53
N LEU A 104 5.65 -5.37 12.50
CA LEU A 104 4.76 -6.07 13.43
C LEU A 104 5.14 -5.90 14.91
N PRO A 105 6.42 -5.94 15.32
CA PRO A 105 6.79 -5.74 16.73
C PRO A 105 6.36 -4.37 17.25
N GLU A 106 6.57 -3.32 16.46
CA GLU A 106 6.14 -1.96 16.81
C GLU A 106 4.62 -1.84 16.77
N ALA A 107 3.98 -2.38 15.73
CA ALA A 107 2.54 -2.37 15.59
C ALA A 107 1.83 -3.05 16.77
N ALA A 108 2.35 -4.18 17.24
CA ALA A 108 1.80 -4.93 18.36
C ALA A 108 1.84 -4.15 19.68
N ALA A 109 2.81 -3.23 19.84
CA ALA A 109 2.86 -2.34 21.00
C ALA A 109 1.79 -1.24 20.96
N LEU A 110 1.26 -0.90 19.77
CA LEU A 110 0.24 0.13 19.57
C LEU A 110 -1.19 -0.38 19.75
N VAL A 111 -1.40 -1.69 19.84
CA VAL A 111 -2.71 -2.35 20.03
C VAL A 111 -2.83 -3.02 21.40
N LYS A 112 -2.18 -2.43 22.41
CA LYS A 112 -2.33 -2.79 23.82
C LYS A 112 -3.39 -1.93 24.50
#